data_AF-A0A2V8I6I1-F1
#
_entry.id   AF-A0A2V8I6I1-F1
#
_cell.length_a   1.000
_cell.length_b   1.000
_cell.length_c   1.000
_cell.angle_alpha   90.00
_cell.angle_beta   90.00
_cell.angle_gamma   90.00
#
_symmetry.space_group_name_H-M   'P 1'
#
loop_
_entity.id
_entity.type
_entity.pdbx_description
1 polymer ?
#
loop_
_entity_poly.entity_id
_entity_poly.type
_entity_poly.pdbx_seq_one_letter_code
_entity_poly.pdbx_strand_id
1 'polypeptide(L)'
;ALRVLDLQGEVLNRFRTVLSRKITAKRTRIHGDFHLGQVLYTGKDYLIIDFEGEPARPLTERRIKKSPVRDVAGMLRSFHYAAYTSLFGHLGSANVRPEDLAGLEPWARLWNVWVSSTFLNSYLEHATPGQFLPENREELNILLNIYLFEKALYELGYELNNRPDWVRIPLTGILQLLQTAEAV
;
A
#
# COMPACT_ATOMS: atom_id res chain seq x y z
N ALA A 1 -11.04 -9.61 11.94
CA ALA A 1 -12.21 -9.29 11.10
C ALA A 1 -13.20 -8.39 11.84
N LEU A 2 -13.79 -8.83 12.96
CA LEU A 2 -14.79 -8.05 13.73
C LEU A 2 -14.31 -6.63 14.08
N ARG A 3 -13.09 -6.47 14.62
CA ARG A 3 -12.52 -5.14 14.90
C ARG A 3 -12.47 -4.21 13.69
N VAL A 4 -12.19 -4.72 12.48
CA VAL A 4 -12.17 -3.88 11.26
C VAL A 4 -13.59 -3.49 10.85
N LEU A 5 -14.58 -4.37 11.05
CA LEU A 5 -15.98 -4.05 10.82
C LEU A 5 -16.48 -2.97 11.79
N ASP A 6 -16.11 -3.06 13.06
CA ASP A 6 -16.45 -2.05 14.07
C ASP A 6 -15.88 -0.66 13.71
N LEU A 7 -14.73 -0.63 13.01
CA LEU A 7 -14.05 0.58 12.55
C LEU A 7 -14.46 1.01 11.12
N GLN A 8 -15.50 0.41 10.53
CA GLN A 8 -15.96 0.75 9.18
C GLN A 8 -16.24 2.25 9.04
N GLY A 9 -16.86 2.88 10.04
CA GLY A 9 -17.15 4.31 10.04
C GLY A 9 -15.88 5.16 9.93
N GLU A 10 -14.81 4.76 10.62
CA GLU A 10 -13.52 5.45 10.54
C GLU A 10 -12.88 5.32 9.17
N VAL A 11 -12.87 4.11 8.60
CA VAL A 11 -12.36 3.88 7.23
C VAL A 11 -13.11 4.76 6.22
N LEU A 12 -14.44 4.81 6.29
CA LEU A 12 -15.25 5.67 5.43
C LEU A 12 -14.94 7.16 5.64
N ASN A 13 -14.71 7.58 6.88
CA ASN A 13 -14.30 8.96 7.18
C ASN A 13 -12.93 9.30 6.55
N ARG A 14 -11.99 8.36 6.50
CA ARG A 14 -10.70 8.56 5.79
C ARG A 14 -10.94 8.84 4.31
N PHE A 15 -11.83 8.10 3.64
CA PHE A 15 -12.17 8.37 2.24
C PHE A 15 -12.86 9.73 2.04
N ARG A 16 -13.74 10.13 2.96
CA ARG A 16 -14.43 11.44 2.88
C ARG A 16 -13.48 12.63 2.88
N THR A 17 -12.27 12.49 3.40
CA THR A 17 -11.29 13.60 3.44
C THR A 17 -10.94 14.15 2.05
N VAL A 18 -10.98 13.34 0.99
CA VAL A 18 -10.76 13.84 -0.39
C VAL A 18 -11.85 14.78 -0.88
N LEU A 19 -13.04 14.69 -0.30
CA LEU A 19 -14.17 15.55 -0.67
C LEU A 19 -14.07 16.93 0.00
N SER A 20 -13.23 17.06 1.04
CA SER A 20 -13.11 18.30 1.81
C SER A 20 -12.39 19.43 1.07
N ARG A 21 -11.65 19.12 -0.01
CA ARG A 21 -10.86 20.10 -0.76
C ARG A 21 -10.57 19.62 -2.18
N LYS A 22 -10.21 20.58 -3.03
CA LYS A 22 -9.65 20.28 -4.34
C LYS A 22 -8.22 19.76 -4.16
N ILE A 23 -7.87 18.71 -4.91
CA ILE A 23 -6.52 18.15 -4.98
C ILE A 23 -5.85 18.64 -6.26
N THR A 24 -4.63 19.16 -6.13
CA THR A 24 -3.84 19.79 -7.21
C THR A 24 -3.07 18.79 -8.07
N ALA A 25 -2.92 17.55 -7.60
CA ALA A 25 -2.19 16.49 -8.29
C ALA A 25 -2.69 16.25 -9.72
N LYS A 26 -1.74 16.06 -10.66
CA LYS A 26 -2.06 15.71 -12.04
C LYS A 26 -2.36 14.22 -12.17
N ARG A 27 -3.15 13.89 -13.19
CA ARG A 27 -3.41 12.50 -13.58
C ARG A 27 -2.51 12.10 -14.75
N THR A 28 -1.73 11.04 -14.58
CA THR A 28 -0.84 10.48 -15.61
C THR A 28 -1.26 9.06 -15.97
N ARG A 29 -0.64 8.48 -17.00
CA ARG A 29 -0.64 7.02 -17.11
C ARG A 29 0.26 6.48 -16.01
N ILE A 30 -0.22 5.46 -15.33
CA ILE A 30 0.44 4.78 -14.23
C ILE A 30 0.59 3.30 -14.59
N HIS A 31 1.40 2.56 -13.86
CA HIS A 31 1.47 1.11 -13.96
C HIS A 31 0.15 0.46 -13.55
N GLY A 32 -0.47 0.95 -12.46
CA GLY A 32 -1.81 0.55 -12.06
C GLY A 32 -1.91 -0.78 -11.30
N ASP A 33 -0.81 -1.51 -11.17
CA ASP A 33 -0.60 -2.67 -10.29
C ASP A 33 0.88 -2.79 -9.87
N PHE A 34 1.46 -1.68 -9.41
CA PHE A 34 2.88 -1.64 -9.07
C PHE A 34 3.16 -2.25 -7.70
N HIS A 35 4.03 -3.28 -7.65
CA HIS A 35 4.48 -3.95 -6.44
C HIS A 35 5.84 -4.64 -6.66
N LEU A 36 6.45 -5.21 -5.62
CA LEU A 36 7.80 -5.82 -5.69
C LEU A 36 7.93 -6.94 -6.73
N GLY A 37 6.84 -7.65 -7.02
CA GLY A 37 6.82 -8.71 -8.04
C GLY A 37 7.00 -8.17 -9.46
N GLN A 38 6.74 -6.87 -9.68
CA GLN A 38 6.85 -6.20 -10.97
C GLN A 38 8.16 -5.41 -11.12
N VAL A 39 9.11 -5.62 -10.21
CA VAL A 39 10.40 -4.95 -10.21
C VAL A 39 11.50 -6.01 -10.24
N LEU A 40 12.31 -5.99 -11.30
CA LEU A 40 13.42 -6.92 -11.48
C LEU A 40 14.75 -6.18 -11.30
N TYR A 41 15.62 -6.69 -10.43
CA TYR A 41 16.98 -6.16 -10.28
C TYR A 41 17.94 -6.86 -11.25
N THR A 42 18.64 -6.07 -12.04
CA THR A 42 19.58 -6.55 -13.08
C THR A 42 21.03 -6.67 -12.58
N GLY A 43 21.30 -6.37 -11.30
CA GLY A 43 22.66 -6.26 -10.75
C GLY A 43 23.24 -4.84 -10.81
N LYS A 44 22.68 -3.95 -11.65
CA LYS A 44 23.10 -2.54 -11.74
C LYS A 44 21.94 -1.55 -11.72
N ASP A 45 20.75 -1.99 -12.13
CA ASP A 45 19.56 -1.17 -12.25
C ASP A 45 18.29 -2.02 -12.09
N TYR A 46 17.14 -1.35 -12.06
CA TYR A 46 15.83 -1.97 -11.95
C TYR A 46 15.04 -1.88 -13.26
N LEU A 47 14.38 -2.98 -13.62
CA LEU A 47 13.38 -3.02 -14.68
C LEU A 47 12.00 -3.10 -14.06
N ILE A 48 11.08 -2.29 -14.57
CA ILE A 48 9.66 -2.34 -14.23
C ILE A 48 8.95 -3.07 -15.37
N ILE A 49 8.17 -4.09 -15.04
CA ILE A 49 7.48 -4.96 -16.00
C ILE A 49 5.96 -4.90 -15.81
N ASP A 50 5.21 -5.61 -16.66
CA ASP A 50 3.77 -5.88 -16.49
C ASP A 50 2.84 -4.64 -16.35
N PHE A 51 2.87 -3.76 -17.35
CA PHE A 51 2.03 -2.56 -17.41
C PHE A 51 0.56 -2.84 -17.81
N GLU A 52 0.04 -4.05 -17.61
CA GLU A 52 -1.36 -4.36 -17.90
C GLU A 52 -2.34 -3.67 -16.93
N GLY A 53 -1.86 -3.35 -15.72
CA GLY A 53 -2.66 -2.83 -14.61
C GLY A 53 -3.49 -3.92 -13.93
N GLU A 54 -4.21 -3.54 -12.87
CA GLU A 54 -4.92 -4.49 -12.00
C GLU A 54 -5.84 -5.47 -12.78
N PRO A 55 -5.57 -6.80 -12.75
CA PRO A 55 -6.26 -7.78 -13.58
C PRO A 55 -7.77 -7.83 -13.36
N ALA A 56 -8.23 -7.64 -12.12
CA ALA A 56 -9.64 -7.67 -11.74
C ALA A 56 -10.45 -6.48 -12.30
N ARG A 57 -9.80 -5.45 -12.84
CA ARG A 57 -10.49 -4.27 -13.38
C ARG A 57 -10.74 -4.40 -14.89
N PRO A 58 -11.82 -3.83 -15.44
CA PRO A 58 -12.05 -3.78 -16.88
C PRO A 58 -10.95 -3.02 -17.62
N LEU A 59 -10.65 -3.39 -18.87
CA LEU A 59 -9.61 -2.76 -19.70
C LEU A 59 -9.79 -1.24 -19.85
N THR A 60 -11.02 -0.77 -19.97
CA THR A 60 -11.33 0.67 -20.04
C THR A 60 -10.87 1.39 -18.79
N GLU A 61 -11.02 0.78 -17.62
CA GLU A 61 -10.60 1.34 -16.34
C GLU A 61 -9.08 1.33 -16.17
N ARG A 62 -8.40 0.26 -16.61
CA ARG A 62 -6.92 0.14 -16.54
C ARG A 62 -6.21 1.24 -17.33
N ARG A 63 -6.84 1.77 -18.38
CA ARG A 63 -6.27 2.85 -19.22
C ARG A 63 -6.53 4.27 -18.67
N ILE A 64 -7.40 4.43 -17.67
CA ILE A 64 -7.73 5.74 -17.10
C ILE A 64 -6.49 6.33 -16.43
N LYS A 65 -6.22 7.62 -16.71
CA LYS A 65 -5.15 8.35 -16.03
C LYS A 65 -5.51 8.55 -14.55
N LYS A 66 -4.56 8.27 -13.66
CA LYS A 66 -4.72 8.39 -12.20
C LYS A 66 -3.52 9.14 -11.60
N SER A 67 -3.59 9.45 -10.31
CA SER A 67 -2.43 10.02 -9.61
C SER A 67 -1.31 8.98 -9.50
N PRO A 68 -0.04 9.34 -9.75
CA PRO A 68 1.11 8.46 -9.52
C PRO A 68 1.24 7.94 -8.08
N VAL A 69 0.64 8.67 -7.12
CA VAL A 69 0.58 8.27 -5.70
C VAL A 69 -0.11 6.90 -5.53
N ARG A 70 -0.95 6.48 -6.49
CA ARG A 70 -1.55 5.14 -6.49
C ARG A 70 -0.52 4.02 -6.62
N ASP A 71 0.46 4.17 -7.52
CA ASP A 71 1.53 3.18 -7.69
C ASP A 71 2.45 3.17 -6.46
N VAL A 72 2.74 4.35 -5.90
CA VAL A 72 3.49 4.48 -4.64
C VAL A 72 2.80 3.69 -3.53
N ALA A 73 1.48 3.88 -3.34
CA ALA A 73 0.72 3.14 -2.34
C ALA A 73 0.78 1.62 -2.57
N GLY A 74 0.74 1.16 -3.84
CA GLY A 74 0.92 -0.25 -4.20
C GLY A 74 2.25 -0.81 -3.72
N MET A 75 3.35 -0.08 -3.96
CA MET A 75 4.68 -0.50 -3.50
C MET A 75 4.79 -0.51 -1.96
N LEU A 76 4.24 0.51 -1.28
CA LEU A 76 4.22 0.55 0.19
C LEU A 76 3.44 -0.62 0.79
N ARG A 77 2.30 -1.00 0.20
CA ARG A 77 1.58 -2.21 0.59
C ARG A 77 2.38 -3.47 0.30
N SER A 78 3.14 -3.51 -0.80
CA SER A 78 4.02 -4.63 -1.12
C SER A 78 5.12 -4.83 -0.08
N PHE A 79 5.71 -3.76 0.48
CA PHE A 79 6.66 -3.88 1.59
C PHE A 79 5.99 -4.44 2.84
N HIS A 80 4.80 -3.95 3.18
CA HIS A 80 4.02 -4.51 4.28
C HIS A 80 3.76 -6.01 4.06
N TYR A 81 3.35 -6.41 2.86
CA TYR A 81 3.17 -7.83 2.52
C TYR A 81 4.46 -8.62 2.69
N ALA A 82 5.60 -8.13 2.21
CA ALA A 82 6.88 -8.83 2.34
C ALA A 82 7.24 -9.08 3.81
N ALA A 83 7.07 -8.08 4.67
CA ALA A 83 7.33 -8.19 6.10
C ALA A 83 6.41 -9.21 6.78
N TYR A 84 5.10 -9.11 6.53
CA TYR A 84 4.10 -9.89 7.25
C TYR A 84 3.90 -11.30 6.70
N THR A 85 4.19 -11.52 5.41
CA THR A 85 4.27 -12.89 4.84
C THR A 85 5.37 -13.69 5.53
N SER A 86 6.52 -13.05 5.80
CA SER A 86 7.62 -13.66 6.54
C SER A 86 7.23 -13.91 8.01
N LEU A 87 6.67 -12.91 8.69
CA LEU A 87 6.26 -13.00 10.09
C LEU A 87 5.22 -14.10 10.34
N PHE A 88 4.25 -14.27 9.44
CA PHE A 88 3.18 -15.26 9.58
C PHE A 88 3.52 -16.61 8.93
N GLY A 89 4.74 -16.80 8.42
CA GLY A 89 5.24 -18.10 7.98
C GLY A 89 4.67 -18.60 6.65
N HIS A 90 4.01 -17.75 5.85
CA HIS A 90 3.36 -18.15 4.60
C HIS A 90 4.32 -18.59 3.48
N LEU A 91 5.62 -18.34 3.62
CA LEU A 91 6.65 -18.76 2.65
C LEU A 91 7.40 -20.04 3.05
N GLY A 92 7.07 -20.67 4.19
CA GLY A 92 7.69 -21.93 4.65
C GLY A 92 9.18 -21.83 5.02
N SER A 93 9.84 -20.69 4.78
CA SER A 93 11.25 -20.43 5.06
C SER A 93 11.52 -19.93 6.48
N ALA A 94 10.48 -19.51 7.21
CA ALA A 94 10.55 -19.15 8.62
C ALA A 94 9.39 -19.81 9.38
N ASN A 95 9.68 -20.88 10.13
CA ASN A 95 8.73 -21.46 11.09
C ASN A 95 8.71 -20.59 12.35
N VAL A 96 8.08 -19.41 12.26
CA VAL A 96 7.86 -18.55 13.42
C VAL A 96 6.85 -19.23 14.33
N ARG A 97 7.24 -19.52 15.56
CA ARG A 97 6.34 -20.13 16.53
C ARG A 97 5.30 -19.11 17.00
N PRO A 98 4.05 -19.52 17.31
CA PRO A 98 3.02 -18.59 17.77
C PRO A 98 3.43 -17.73 18.97
N GLU A 99 4.23 -18.27 19.89
CA GLU A 99 4.76 -17.58 21.07
C GLU A 99 5.75 -16.45 20.74
N ASP A 100 6.49 -16.58 19.64
CA ASP A 100 7.51 -15.61 19.22
C ASP A 100 6.90 -14.42 18.44
N LEU A 101 5.68 -14.57 17.93
CA LEU A 101 5.01 -13.58 17.08
C LEU A 101 4.94 -12.19 17.75
N ALA A 102 4.59 -12.14 19.04
CA ALA A 102 4.47 -10.88 19.77
C ALA A 102 5.82 -10.16 19.90
N GLY A 103 6.92 -10.91 20.04
CA GLY A 103 8.27 -10.35 20.12
C GLY A 103 8.83 -9.92 18.76
N LEU A 104 8.38 -10.56 17.67
CA LEU A 104 8.85 -10.30 16.31
C LEU A 104 8.03 -9.24 15.56
N GLU A 105 6.76 -9.02 15.89
CA GLU A 105 5.91 -8.03 15.23
C GLU A 105 6.52 -6.60 15.23
N PRO A 106 7.12 -6.10 16.34
CA PRO A 106 7.77 -4.78 16.33
C PRO A 106 8.90 -4.67 15.30
N TRP A 107 9.64 -5.75 15.04
CA TRP A 107 10.71 -5.78 14.05
C TRP A 107 10.17 -5.79 12.62
N ALA A 108 9.11 -6.55 12.35
CA ALA A 108 8.43 -6.51 11.06
C ALA A 108 7.87 -5.11 10.76
N ARG A 109 7.27 -4.47 11.77
CA ARG A 109 6.80 -3.08 11.68
C ARG A 109 7.94 -2.10 11.44
N LEU A 110 9.03 -2.22 12.20
CA LEU A 110 10.20 -1.37 12.05
C LEU A 110 10.75 -1.46 10.62
N TRP A 111 11.00 -2.67 10.13
CA TRP A 111 11.50 -2.89 8.78
C TRP A 111 10.57 -2.26 7.73
N ASN A 112 9.26 -2.51 7.84
CA ASN A 112 8.26 -1.95 6.93
C ASN A 112 8.27 -0.42 6.91
N VAL A 113 8.32 0.22 8.08
CA VAL A 113 8.36 1.69 8.20
C VAL A 113 9.64 2.25 7.60
N TRP A 114 10.79 1.63 7.86
CA TRP A 114 12.08 2.09 7.34
C TRP A 114 12.13 2.00 5.82
N VAL A 115 11.86 0.83 5.23
CA VAL A 115 11.91 0.67 3.77
C VAL A 115 10.87 1.55 3.07
N SER A 116 9.67 1.67 3.63
CA SER A 116 8.60 2.54 3.11
C SER A 116 9.01 4.01 3.11
N SER A 117 9.62 4.46 4.21
CA SER A 117 10.08 5.86 4.34
C SER A 117 11.22 6.15 3.38
N THR A 118 12.19 5.24 3.25
CA THR A 118 13.30 5.38 2.30
C THR A 118 12.80 5.43 0.86
N PHE A 119 11.91 4.51 0.48
CA PHE A 119 11.30 4.49 -0.86
C PHE A 119 10.51 5.77 -1.14
N LEU A 120 9.62 6.17 -0.22
CA LEU A 120 8.77 7.35 -0.41
C LEU A 120 9.60 8.63 -0.52
N ASN A 121 10.58 8.82 0.37
CA ASN A 121 11.44 10.01 0.33
C ASN A 121 12.21 10.10 -0.98
N SER A 122 12.82 8.99 -1.42
CA SER A 122 13.55 8.95 -2.70
C SER A 122 12.62 9.20 -3.89
N TYR A 123 11.42 8.61 -3.88
CA TYR A 123 10.41 8.86 -4.92
C TYR A 123 10.02 10.33 -4.99
N LEU A 124 9.69 10.95 -3.85
CA LEU A 124 9.28 12.35 -3.80
C LEU A 124 10.40 13.28 -4.28
N GLU A 125 11.65 13.04 -3.88
CA GLU A 125 12.81 13.80 -4.32
C GLU A 125 12.93 13.81 -5.86
N HIS A 126 12.80 12.65 -6.50
CA HIS A 126 12.97 12.52 -7.95
C HIS A 126 11.72 12.91 -8.74
N ALA A 127 10.53 12.76 -8.17
CA ALA A 127 9.26 13.05 -8.84
C ALA A 127 8.83 14.53 -8.74
N THR A 128 9.29 15.26 -7.72
CA THR A 128 8.92 16.67 -7.48
C THR A 128 9.18 17.57 -8.71
N PRO A 129 10.34 17.49 -9.40
CA PRO A 129 10.59 18.29 -10.60
C PRO A 129 9.57 18.08 -11.74
N GLY A 130 8.90 16.93 -11.77
CA GLY A 130 7.90 16.60 -12.79
C GLY A 130 6.57 17.35 -12.65
N GLN A 131 6.35 18.08 -11.55
CA GLN A 131 5.16 18.92 -11.31
C GLN A 131 3.82 18.18 -11.52
N PHE A 132 3.77 16.89 -11.19
CA PHE A 132 2.55 16.07 -11.27
C PHE A 132 2.05 15.60 -9.89
N LEU A 133 2.88 15.75 -8.85
CA LEU A 133 2.52 15.47 -7.47
C LEU A 133 1.64 16.60 -6.89
N PRO A 134 0.95 16.35 -5.76
CA PRO A 134 0.27 17.41 -5.03
C PRO A 134 1.23 18.55 -4.63
N GLU A 135 0.72 19.78 -4.61
CA GLU A 135 1.52 20.98 -4.30
C GLU A 135 1.96 21.05 -2.84
N ASN A 136 1.22 20.44 -1.92
CA ASN A 136 1.50 20.46 -0.49
C ASN A 136 1.44 19.07 0.15
N ARG A 137 2.02 18.98 1.34
CA ARG A 137 2.17 17.73 2.08
C ARG A 137 0.83 17.20 2.58
N GLU A 138 -0.11 18.09 2.91
CA GLU A 138 -1.44 17.73 3.38
C GLU A 138 -2.23 16.99 2.29
N GLU A 139 -2.21 17.49 1.06
CA GLU A 139 -2.85 16.83 -0.08
C GLU A 139 -2.17 15.49 -0.41
N LEU A 140 -0.85 15.42 -0.33
CA LEU A 140 -0.11 14.17 -0.49
C LEU A 140 -0.53 13.14 0.56
N ASN A 141 -0.61 13.54 1.82
CA ASN A 141 -1.05 12.66 2.90
C ASN A 141 -2.47 12.16 2.68
N ILE A 142 -3.41 13.02 2.25
CA ILE A 142 -4.78 12.63 1.94
C ILE A 142 -4.80 11.58 0.82
N LEU A 143 -4.15 11.87 -0.31
CA LEU A 143 -4.14 10.95 -1.45
C LEU A 143 -3.45 9.62 -1.12
N LEU A 144 -2.31 9.67 -0.45
CA LEU A 144 -1.55 8.48 -0.10
C LEU A 144 -2.35 7.59 0.85
N ASN A 145 -2.95 8.15 1.90
CA ASN A 145 -3.81 7.40 2.81
C ASN A 145 -4.98 6.73 2.07
N ILE A 146 -5.64 7.45 1.17
CA ILE A 146 -6.76 6.91 0.41
C ILE A 146 -6.35 5.75 -0.48
N TYR A 147 -5.24 5.88 -1.21
CA TYR A 147 -4.76 4.78 -2.05
C TYR A 147 -4.24 3.59 -1.24
N LEU A 148 -3.65 3.83 -0.06
CA LEU A 148 -3.26 2.76 0.86
C LEU A 148 -4.48 1.99 1.37
N PHE A 149 -5.55 2.68 1.80
CA PHE A 149 -6.81 2.03 2.19
C PHE A 149 -7.48 1.33 1.01
N GLU A 150 -7.54 1.95 -0.17
CA GLU A 150 -8.13 1.34 -1.38
C GLU A 150 -7.41 0.02 -1.70
N LYS A 151 -6.07 0.01 -1.71
CA LYS A 151 -5.31 -1.21 -2.01
C LYS A 151 -5.45 -2.23 -0.87
N ALA A 152 -5.42 -1.82 0.40
CA ALA A 152 -5.60 -2.74 1.54
C ALA A 152 -6.98 -3.41 1.57
N LEU A 153 -8.04 -2.69 1.20
CA LEU A 153 -9.39 -3.24 1.10
C LEU A 153 -9.54 -4.16 -0.13
N TYR A 154 -8.93 -3.79 -1.26
CA TYR A 154 -8.85 -4.65 -2.43
C TYR A 154 -8.15 -5.97 -2.10
N GLU A 155 -6.98 -5.90 -1.45
CA GLU A 155 -6.22 -7.05 -0.95
C GLU A 155 -7.06 -7.91 -0.02
N LEU A 156 -7.75 -7.30 0.96
CA LEU A 156 -8.65 -8.04 1.86
C LEU A 156 -9.70 -8.84 1.08
N GLY A 157 -10.37 -8.20 0.12
CA GLY A 157 -11.34 -8.85 -0.74
C GLY A 157 -10.71 -9.98 -1.57
N TYR A 158 -9.52 -9.76 -2.12
CA TYR A 158 -8.81 -10.77 -2.89
C TYR A 158 -8.42 -11.98 -2.03
N GLU A 159 -7.83 -11.77 -0.86
CA GLU A 159 -7.39 -12.87 0.02
C GLU A 159 -8.58 -13.66 0.56
N LEU A 160 -9.69 -13.01 0.89
CA LEU A 160 -10.92 -13.69 1.31
C LEU A 160 -11.43 -14.69 0.25
N ASN A 161 -11.27 -14.37 -1.03
CA ASN A 161 -11.77 -15.20 -2.13
C ASN A 161 -10.77 -16.24 -2.63
N ASN A 162 -9.46 -16.00 -2.48
CA ASN A 162 -8.43 -16.83 -3.12
C ASN A 162 -7.48 -17.53 -2.14
N ARG A 163 -7.18 -16.90 -0.99
CA ARG A 163 -6.22 -17.41 0.00
C ARG A 163 -6.65 -17.02 1.43
N PRO A 164 -7.71 -17.63 2.00
CA PRO A 164 -8.26 -17.21 3.29
C PRO A 164 -7.23 -17.15 4.43
N ASP A 165 -6.22 -18.01 4.42
CA ASP A 165 -5.14 -18.03 5.42
C ASP A 165 -4.26 -16.76 5.40
N TRP A 166 -4.29 -16.00 4.31
CA TRP A 166 -3.50 -14.77 4.13
C TRP A 166 -4.24 -13.52 4.62
N VAL A 167 -5.54 -13.62 4.93
CA VAL A 167 -6.42 -12.50 5.34
C VAL A 167 -5.89 -11.73 6.56
N ARG A 168 -5.09 -12.37 7.41
CA ARG A 168 -4.45 -11.71 8.55
C ARG A 168 -3.54 -10.55 8.14
N ILE A 169 -2.90 -10.62 6.97
CA ILE A 169 -1.99 -9.58 6.46
C ILE A 169 -2.74 -8.27 6.14
N PRO A 170 -3.76 -8.25 5.25
CA PRO A 170 -4.49 -7.02 4.96
C PRO A 170 -5.27 -6.49 6.17
N LEU A 171 -5.82 -7.36 7.04
CA LEU A 171 -6.46 -6.92 8.28
C LEU A 171 -5.50 -6.17 9.21
N THR A 172 -4.29 -6.72 9.41
CA THR A 172 -3.25 -6.05 10.20
C THR A 172 -2.90 -4.70 9.58
N GLY A 173 -2.72 -4.66 8.25
CA GLY A 173 -2.43 -3.43 7.53
C GLY A 173 -3.49 -2.33 7.70
N ILE A 174 -4.78 -2.68 7.61
CA ILE A 174 -5.89 -1.74 7.80
C ILE A 174 -5.87 -1.18 9.23
N LEU A 175 -5.70 -2.03 10.24
CA LEU A 175 -5.64 -1.58 11.63
C LEU A 175 -4.45 -0.65 11.89
N GLN A 176 -3.30 -0.92 11.26
CA GLN A 176 -2.13 -0.05 11.37
C GLN A 176 -2.35 1.31 10.72
N LEU A 177 -2.96 1.35 9.53
CA LEU A 177 -3.29 2.60 8.84
C LEU A 177 -4.26 3.46 9.66
N LEU A 178 -5.19 2.85 10.38
CA LEU A 178 -6.11 3.56 11.28
C LEU A 178 -5.37 4.17 12.48
N GLN A 179 -4.42 3.44 13.08
CA GLN A 179 -3.60 3.91 14.22
C GLN A 179 -2.66 5.06 13.85
N THR A 180 -2.02 5.02 12.68
CA THR A 180 -1.05 6.06 12.26
C THR A 180 -1.67 7.44 12.17
N ALA A 181 -2.97 7.52 11.88
CA ALA A 181 -3.67 8.77 11.68
C ALA A 181 -4.40 9.29 12.94
N GLU A 182 -4.17 8.66 14.09
CA GLU A 182 -4.45 9.23 15.44
C GLU A 182 -3.19 9.86 16.07
N ALA A 183 -2.00 9.59 15.52
CA ALA A 183 -0.71 10.02 16.06
C ALA A 183 -0.13 11.30 15.40
N VAL A 184 -0.97 12.07 14.70
CA VAL A 184 -0.61 13.35 14.04
C VAL A 184 -1.59 14.43 14.45
#